data_AF-A0A2P4SAC0-F1
#
_entry.id   AF-A0A2P4SAC0-F1
#
_cell.length_a   1.000
_cell.length_b   1.000
_cell.length_c   1.000
_cell.angle_alpha   90.00
_cell.angle_beta   90.00
_cell.angle_gamma   90.00
#
_symmetry.space_group_name_H-M   'P 1'
#
loop_
_entity.id
_entity.type
_entity.pdbx_description
1 polymer ?
#
loop_
_entity_poly.entity_id
_entity_poly.type
_entity_poly.pdbx_seq_one_letter_code
_entity_poly.pdbx_strand_id
1 'polypeptide(L)'
;TGCLVKAVETAAQREAFIVGKPSRYIFDCVASEFDIDPARTIMVGDRLDTDILMGNTCGLTTLLTLTGVSTLEEVRGHQESDCPARQGLVPDYYVDSIADLLPALED
;
A
#
# COMPACT_ATOMS: atom_id res chain seq x y z
N THR A 1 8.70 -10.96 -1.93
CA THR A 1 9.21 -11.46 -3.22
C THR A 1 8.55 -12.79 -3.56
N GLY A 2 8.03 -12.94 -4.78
CA GLY A 2 7.36 -14.18 -5.21
C GLY A 2 8.32 -15.35 -5.42
N CYS A 3 7.81 -16.59 -5.35
CA CYS A 3 8.62 -17.81 -5.42
C CYS A 3 9.49 -17.90 -6.70
N LEU A 4 8.92 -17.55 -7.86
CA LEU A 4 9.65 -17.56 -9.13
C LEU A 4 10.77 -16.52 -9.16
N VAL A 5 10.52 -15.33 -8.61
CA VAL A 5 11.55 -14.28 -8.53
C VAL A 5 12.71 -14.76 -7.66
N LYS A 6 12.43 -15.38 -6.50
CA LYS A 6 13.48 -15.92 -5.63
C LYS A 6 14.32 -17.01 -6.31
N ALA A 7 13.69 -17.87 -7.11
CA ALA A 7 14.41 -18.89 -7.88
C ALA A 7 15.39 -18.25 -8.88
N VAL A 8 14.93 -17.23 -9.62
CA VAL A 8 15.77 -16.49 -10.58
C VAL A 8 16.89 -15.72 -9.88
N GLU A 9 16.60 -15.02 -8.78
CA GLU A 9 17.61 -14.30 -8.00
C GLU A 9 18.72 -15.23 -7.51
N THR A 10 18.34 -16.41 -7.01
CA THR A 10 19.30 -17.43 -6.53
C THR A 10 20.17 -17.94 -7.66
N ALA A 11 19.58 -18.29 -8.80
CA ALA A 11 20.31 -18.79 -9.96
C ALA A 11 21.22 -17.73 -10.59
N ALA A 12 20.78 -16.47 -10.61
CA ALA A 12 21.55 -15.35 -11.15
C ALA A 12 22.54 -14.73 -10.14
N GLN A 13 22.49 -15.15 -8.87
CA GLN A 13 23.20 -14.54 -7.73
C GLN A 13 23.05 -13.02 -7.67
N ARG A 14 21.86 -12.54 -8.01
CA ARG A 14 21.56 -11.11 -8.13
C ARG A 14 20.14 -10.85 -7.64
N GLU A 15 19.98 -9.82 -6.83
CA GLU A 15 18.66 -9.37 -6.38
C GLU A 15 17.89 -8.69 -7.52
N ALA A 16 16.59 -8.97 -7.57
CA ALA A 16 15.68 -8.36 -8.49
C ALA A 16 15.30 -6.97 -8.00
N PHE A 17 15.25 -6.02 -8.93
CA PHE A 17 14.68 -4.72 -8.65
C PHE A 17 13.15 -4.83 -8.65
N ILE A 18 12.51 -4.54 -7.51
CA ILE A 18 11.06 -4.61 -7.36
C ILE A 18 10.44 -3.32 -7.91
N VAL A 19 9.70 -3.46 -9.01
CA VAL A 19 9.00 -2.33 -9.64
C VAL A 19 7.61 -2.09 -9.08
N GLY A 20 6.91 -3.15 -8.65
CA GLY A 20 5.55 -3.05 -8.12
C GLY A 20 5.49 -2.67 -6.64
N LYS A 21 4.27 -2.55 -6.10
CA LYS A 21 4.02 -2.29 -4.68
C LYS A 21 4.81 -3.25 -3.76
N PRO A 22 5.41 -2.76 -2.66
CA PRO A 22 5.33 -1.41 -2.10
C PRO A 22 6.36 -0.40 -2.68
N SER A 23 7.04 -0.73 -3.79
CA SER A 23 8.07 0.14 -4.37
C SER A 23 7.48 1.48 -4.81
N ARG A 24 8.11 2.59 -4.39
CA ARG A 24 7.77 3.94 -4.86
C ARG A 24 7.88 4.08 -6.39
N TYR A 25 8.70 3.25 -7.02
CA TYR A 25 8.93 3.30 -8.46
C TYR A 25 7.64 3.27 -9.29
N ILE A 26 6.68 2.39 -8.97
CA ILE A 26 5.41 2.34 -9.70
C ILE A 26 4.60 3.63 -9.52
N PHE A 27 4.61 4.22 -8.33
CA PHE A 27 3.93 5.49 -8.08
C PHE A 27 4.57 6.62 -8.90
N ASP A 28 5.91 6.71 -8.89
CA ASP A 28 6.62 7.74 -9.66
C ASP A 28 6.33 7.62 -11.17
N CYS A 29 6.21 6.40 -11.70
CA CYS A 29 5.78 6.18 -13.09
C CYS A 29 4.38 6.75 -13.34
N VAL A 30 3.39 6.41 -12.51
CA VAL A 30 2.00 6.89 -12.67
C VAL A 30 1.94 8.41 -12.48
N ALA A 31 2.61 8.96 -11.46
CA ALA A 31 2.65 10.39 -11.20
C ALA A 31 3.25 11.18 -12.37
N SER A 32 4.29 10.64 -13.02
CA SER A 32 4.91 11.26 -14.19
C SER A 32 4.02 11.29 -15.44
N GLU A 33 3.09 10.34 -15.55
CA GLU A 33 2.18 10.23 -16.70
C GLU A 33 0.91 11.08 -16.51
N PHE A 34 0.41 11.20 -15.29
CA PHE A 34 -0.90 11.79 -14.99
C PHE A 34 -0.85 13.08 -14.15
N ASP A 35 0.33 13.65 -13.88
CA ASP A 35 0.53 14.87 -13.07
C ASP A 35 -0.21 14.85 -11.73
N ILE A 36 0.03 13.78 -10.96
CA ILE A 36 -0.68 13.51 -9.72
C ILE A 36 -0.09 14.32 -8.57
N ASP A 37 -0.94 15.08 -7.86
CA ASP A 37 -0.61 15.69 -6.57
C ASP A 37 -0.82 14.68 -5.43
N PRO A 38 0.25 14.25 -4.73
CA PRO A 38 0.15 13.29 -3.62
C PRO A 38 -0.80 13.75 -2.51
N ALA A 39 -0.83 15.05 -2.21
CA ALA A 39 -1.64 15.61 -1.13
C ALA A 39 -3.16 15.57 -1.42
N ARG A 40 -3.53 15.36 -2.69
CA ARG A 40 -4.92 15.25 -3.15
C ARG A 40 -5.27 13.85 -3.64
N THR A 41 -4.42 12.88 -3.37
CA THR A 41 -4.53 11.52 -3.90
C THR A 41 -4.64 10.52 -2.77
N ILE A 42 -5.54 9.55 -2.94
CA ILE A 42 -5.77 8.47 -1.99
C ILE A 42 -5.37 7.13 -2.59
N MET A 43 -4.57 6.36 -1.85
CA MET A 43 -4.25 4.98 -2.14
C MET A 43 -5.28 4.06 -1.48
N VAL A 44 -6.03 3.33 -2.30
CA VAL A 44 -7.03 2.36 -1.84
C VAL A 44 -6.52 0.94 -2.06
N GLY A 45 -6.59 0.08 -1.06
CA GLY A 45 -6.16 -1.32 -1.17
C GLY A 45 -6.55 -2.17 0.02
N ASP A 46 -6.21 -3.46 -0.03
CA ASP A 46 -6.63 -4.46 0.95
C ASP A 46 -5.47 -5.07 1.76
N ARG A 47 -4.23 -4.67 1.44
CA ARG A 47 -3.01 -5.19 2.09
C ARG A 47 -2.18 -4.09 2.72
N LEU A 48 -1.82 -4.28 3.99
CA LEU A 48 -0.98 -3.31 4.71
C LEU A 48 0.45 -3.22 4.16
N ASP A 49 1.06 -4.36 3.84
CA ASP A 49 2.48 -4.47 3.46
C ASP A 49 2.77 -4.05 2.01
N THR A 50 1.74 -3.90 1.18
CA THR A 50 1.87 -3.44 -0.21
C THR A 50 1.19 -2.12 -0.46
N ASP A 51 -0.11 -2.00 -0.17
CA ASP A 51 -0.91 -0.85 -0.59
C ASP A 51 -0.70 0.32 0.36
N ILE A 52 -0.95 0.07 1.65
CA ILE A 52 -0.87 1.08 2.70
C ILE A 52 0.59 1.52 2.86
N LEU A 53 1.53 0.57 2.88
CA LEU A 53 2.95 0.90 2.93
C LEU A 53 3.40 1.79 1.76
N MET A 54 2.94 1.50 0.54
CA MET A 54 3.28 2.34 -0.62
C MET A 54 2.66 3.73 -0.47
N GLY A 55 1.37 3.81 -0.12
CA GLY A 55 0.67 5.09 0.03
C GLY A 55 1.36 5.99 1.07
N ASN A 56 1.63 5.44 2.25
CA ASN A 56 2.35 6.14 3.31
C ASN A 56 3.76 6.59 2.86
N THR A 57 4.51 5.71 2.19
CA THR A 57 5.85 6.04 1.67
C THR A 57 5.83 7.12 0.58
N CYS A 58 4.75 7.19 -0.18
CA CYS A 58 4.57 8.15 -1.27
C CYS A 58 3.93 9.47 -0.80
N GLY A 59 3.51 9.56 0.47
CA GLY A 59 2.83 10.74 1.02
C GLY A 59 1.38 10.87 0.54
N LEU A 60 0.75 9.76 0.20
CA LEU A 60 -0.66 9.67 -0.16
C LEU A 60 -1.49 9.44 1.10
N THR A 61 -2.73 9.92 1.11
CA THR A 61 -3.73 9.41 2.06
C THR A 61 -3.97 7.94 1.77
N THR A 62 -4.17 7.12 2.80
CA THR A 62 -4.36 5.66 2.66
C THR A 62 -5.71 5.22 3.16
N LEU A 63 -6.33 4.30 2.44
CA LEU A 63 -7.61 3.70 2.79
C LEU A 63 -7.59 2.19 2.60
N LEU A 64 -7.77 1.48 3.70
CA LEU A 64 -7.85 0.02 3.73
C LEU A 64 -9.29 -0.45 3.48
N THR A 65 -9.48 -1.37 2.55
CA THR A 65 -10.74 -2.11 2.41
C THR A 65 -10.65 -3.45 3.12
N LEU A 66 -11.69 -3.81 3.88
CA LEU A 66 -11.72 -5.04 4.68
C LEU A 66 -12.33 -6.24 3.94
N THR A 67 -12.55 -6.12 2.63
CA THR A 67 -13.00 -7.21 1.74
C THR A 67 -11.91 -8.21 1.37
N GLY A 68 -10.64 -7.88 1.61
CA GLY A 68 -9.50 -8.64 1.09
C GLY A 68 -8.70 -9.33 2.18
N VAL A 69 -7.39 -9.03 2.22
CA VAL A 69 -6.41 -9.85 2.94
C VAL A 69 -6.17 -9.39 4.38
N SER A 70 -5.98 -8.08 4.59
CA SER A 70 -5.64 -7.56 5.90
C SER A 70 -6.85 -7.33 6.79
N THR A 71 -6.63 -7.40 8.11
CA THR A 71 -7.70 -7.29 9.11
C THR A 71 -7.52 -6.09 10.04
N LEU A 72 -8.61 -5.65 10.67
CA LEU A 72 -8.54 -4.60 11.69
C LEU A 72 -7.72 -5.01 12.93
N GLU A 73 -7.62 -6.31 13.22
CA GLU A 73 -6.77 -6.80 14.32
C GLU A 73 -5.29 -6.56 14.01
N GLU A 74 -4.86 -6.84 12.78
CA GLU A 74 -3.49 -6.54 12.33
C GLU A 74 -3.19 -5.04 12.38
N VAL A 75 -4.13 -4.20 11.93
CA VAL A 75 -4.00 -2.74 12.02
C VAL A 75 -3.77 -2.29 13.46
N ARG A 76 -4.58 -2.78 14.40
CA ARG A 76 -4.44 -2.45 15.83
C ARG A 76 -3.09 -2.91 16.38
N GLY A 77 -2.67 -4.12 16.04
CA GLY A 77 -1.36 -4.64 16.46
C GLY A 77 -0.18 -3.82 15.93
N HIS A 78 -0.30 -3.24 14.73
CA HIS A 78 0.69 -2.31 14.19
C HIS A 78 0.66 -0.93 14.87
N GLN A 79 -0.55 -0.42 15.15
CA GLN A 79 -0.75 0.87 15.81
C GLN A 79 -0.23 0.89 17.25
N GLU A 80 -0.38 -0.21 17.97
CA GLU A 80 0.13 -0.38 19.34
C GLU A 80 1.64 -0.65 19.40
N SER A 81 2.30 -0.83 18.26
CA SER A 81 3.73 -1.13 18.20
C SER A 81 4.59 0.12 18.29
N ASP A 82 5.65 0.06 19.11
CA ASP A 82 6.70 1.09 19.16
C ASP A 82 7.69 1.03 17.98
N CYS A 83 7.51 0.10 17.04
CA CYS A 83 8.40 -0.07 15.90
C CYS A 83 7.98 0.87 14.75
N PRO A 84 8.83 1.82 14.30
CA PRO A 84 8.47 2.76 13.23
C PRO A 84 8.06 2.07 11.92
N ALA A 85 8.70 0.93 11.59
CA ALA A 85 8.36 0.17 10.39
C ALA A 85 6.94 -0.42 10.44
N ARG A 86 6.44 -0.77 11.65
CA ARG A 86 5.06 -1.24 11.84
C ARG A 86 4.07 -0.09 11.84
N GLN A 87 4.43 1.05 12.44
CA GLN A 87 3.61 2.25 12.39
C GLN A 87 3.39 2.72 10.95
N GLY A 88 4.38 2.55 10.06
CA GLY A 88 4.24 2.81 8.62
C GLY A 88 3.26 1.90 7.87
N LEU A 89 2.72 0.85 8.51
CA LEU A 89 1.69 -0.05 7.95
C LEU A 89 0.27 0.33 8.38
N VAL A 90 0.11 1.34 9.24
CA VAL A 90 -1.20 1.78 9.72
C VAL A 90 -1.85 2.67 8.65
N PRO A 91 -3.07 2.37 8.21
CA PRO A 91 -3.78 3.21 7.25
C PRO A 91 -4.41 4.43 7.94
N ASP A 92 -4.65 5.51 7.18
CA ASP A 92 -5.36 6.69 7.67
C ASP A 92 -6.85 6.40 7.89
N TYR A 93 -7.45 5.62 6.99
CA TYR A 93 -8.86 5.24 7.02
C TYR A 93 -9.05 3.76 6.71
N TYR A 94 -10.21 3.23 7.09
CA TYR A 94 -10.67 1.93 6.64
C TYR A 94 -12.17 1.93 6.36
N VAL A 95 -12.60 1.04 5.47
CA VAL A 95 -13.99 0.77 5.12
C VAL A 95 -14.23 -0.72 4.98
N ASP A 96 -15.46 -1.18 5.14
CA ASP A 96 -15.76 -2.60 4.98
C ASP A 96 -15.57 -3.02 3.52
N SER A 97 -16.04 -2.20 2.57
CA SER A 97 -15.95 -2.40 1.13
C SER A 97 -15.62 -1.11 0.38
N ILE A 98 -15.04 -1.22 -0.81
CA ILE A 98 -14.84 -0.06 -1.71
C ILE A 98 -16.18 0.61 -2.08
N ALA A 99 -17.29 -0.12 -2.03
CA ALA A 99 -18.62 0.43 -2.29
C ALA A 99 -19.04 1.47 -1.24
N ASP A 100 -18.48 1.39 -0.03
CA ASP A 100 -18.79 2.32 1.07
C ASP A 100 -18.18 3.71 0.83
N LEU A 101 -17.33 3.85 -0.18
CA LEU A 101 -16.86 5.15 -0.66
C LEU A 101 -17.90 5.89 -1.49
N LEU A 102 -18.84 5.18 -2.14
CA LEU A 102 -19.78 5.80 -3.08
C LEU A 102 -20.59 6.92 -2.43
N PRO A 103 -21.16 6.78 -1.22
CA PRO A 103 -21.90 7.86 -0.58
C PRO A 103 -21.05 9.10 -0.26
N ALA A 104 -19.73 8.96 -0.16
CA ALA A 104 -18.81 10.07 0.08
C ALA A 104 -18.31 10.73 -1.22
N LEU A 105 -18.56 10.12 -2.38
CA LEU A 105 -18.18 10.62 -3.71
C LEU A 105 -19.36 11.24 -4.45
N GLU A 106 -20.59 10.97 -4.01
CA GLU A 106 -21.81 11.57 -4.51
C GLU A 106 -22.05 12.91 -3.80
N ASP A 107 -21.59 14.00 -4.43
CA ASP A 107 -22.07 15.37 -4.17
C ASP A 107 -23.44 15.63 -4.82
#